data_AF-A0A7C6TX02-F1
#
_entry.id   AF-A0A7C6TX02-F1
#
_cell.length_a   1.000
_cell.length_b   1.000
_cell.length_c   1.000
_cell.angle_alpha   90.00
_cell.angle_beta   90.00
_cell.angle_gamma   90.00
#
_symmetry.space_group_name_H-M   'P 1'
#
loop_
_entity.id
_entity.type
_entity.pdbx_description
1 polymer ?
#
loop_
_entity_poly.entity_id
_entity_poly.type
_entity_poly.pdbx_seq_one_letter_code
_entity_poly.pdbx_strand_id
1 'polypeptide(L)'
;MRKRLLIVLAVLLLLLAGCGSKVYTVSQGGKEFTVDPVNRTVTDGQQTYTYEIGYRATGYDLKITYPDGSCYLWETEKGIGTGGGSLDYDANRYVPGEILRDVLEQGAIEQSADNNKALYFVLKVLLLAFGVFQAVFPEKIWYINRGWAFKDAEPSGLALGVYRAGGVLIGLLALVLFFV
;
A
#
# COMPACT_ATOMS: atom_id res chain seq x y z
N MET A 1 -24.35 -23.89 -0.19
CA MET A 1 -24.01 -22.44 -0.16
C MET A 1 -22.98 -22.09 0.93
N ARG A 2 -23.14 -22.54 2.20
CA ARG A 2 -22.21 -22.25 3.31
C ARG A 2 -20.72 -22.58 3.05
N LYS A 3 -20.41 -23.73 2.43
CA LYS A 3 -19.01 -24.13 2.15
C LYS A 3 -18.33 -23.26 1.07
N ARG A 4 -19.07 -22.81 0.05
CA ARG A 4 -18.54 -21.94 -1.01
C ARG A 4 -18.31 -20.50 -0.52
N LEU A 5 -19.18 -20.02 0.37
CA LEU A 5 -19.02 -18.71 1.03
C LEU A 5 -17.78 -18.69 1.94
N LEU A 6 -17.54 -19.76 2.70
CA LEU A 6 -16.36 -19.89 3.56
C LEU A 6 -15.05 -19.92 2.76
N ILE A 7 -15.04 -20.57 1.59
CA ILE A 7 -13.86 -20.61 0.71
C ILE A 7 -13.56 -19.22 0.14
N VAL A 8 -14.59 -18.48 -0.29
CA VAL A 8 -14.40 -17.09 -0.78
C VAL A 8 -13.89 -16.19 0.34
N LEU A 9 -14.44 -16.31 1.55
CA LEU A 9 -13.98 -15.53 2.70
C LEU A 9 -12.54 -15.87 3.10
N ALA A 10 -12.17 -17.16 3.07
CA ALA A 10 -10.82 -17.62 3.36
C ALA A 10 -9.80 -17.15 2.31
N VAL A 11 -10.16 -17.17 1.03
CA VAL A 11 -9.33 -16.61 -0.05
C VAL A 11 -9.16 -15.11 0.11
N LEU A 12 -10.23 -14.38 0.47
CA LEU A 12 -10.17 -12.95 0.75
C LEU A 12 -9.23 -12.62 1.94
N LEU A 13 -9.30 -13.43 3.00
CA LEU A 13 -8.42 -13.31 4.18
C LEU A 13 -6.96 -13.64 3.86
N LEU A 14 -6.70 -14.63 3.01
CA LEU A 14 -5.34 -14.99 2.57
C LEU A 14 -4.72 -13.92 1.68
N LEU A 15 -5.52 -13.20 0.89
CA LEU A 15 -5.05 -12.08 0.07
C LEU A 15 -4.67 -10.83 0.89
N LEU A 16 -5.15 -10.72 2.14
CA LEU A 16 -4.79 -9.66 3.08
C LEU A 16 -3.50 -9.96 3.87
N ALA A 17 -2.94 -11.18 3.76
CA ALA A 17 -1.81 -11.64 4.56
C ALA A 17 -0.43 -11.41 3.92
N GLY A 18 -0.35 -10.71 2.79
CA GLY A 18 0.91 -10.42 2.10
C GLY A 18 1.69 -9.29 2.77
N CYS A 19 2.35 -9.54 3.90
CA CYS A 19 3.26 -8.58 4.50
C CYS A 19 4.57 -9.28 4.89
N GLY A 20 5.59 -9.12 4.05
CA GLY A 20 6.96 -9.51 4.36
C GLY A 20 7.86 -8.34 4.00
N SER A 21 8.62 -7.82 4.97
CA SER A 21 9.61 -6.78 4.73
C SER A 21 10.75 -7.38 3.89
N LYS A 22 10.81 -7.03 2.61
CA LYS A 22 11.83 -7.52 1.67
C LYS A 22 12.98 -6.52 1.57
N VAL A 23 14.18 -7.02 1.29
CA VAL A 23 15.32 -6.19 0.87
C VAL A 23 15.01 -5.55 -0.49
N TYR A 24 15.27 -4.26 -0.63
CA TYR A 24 15.02 -3.49 -1.85
C TYR A 24 16.13 -2.48 -2.12
N THR A 25 16.15 -1.96 -3.34
CA THR A 25 17.13 -0.97 -3.80
C THR A 25 16.46 0.36 -4.10
N VAL A 26 17.07 1.47 -3.68
CA VAL A 26 16.60 2.83 -3.94
C VAL A 26 17.70 3.58 -4.67
N SER A 27 17.35 4.26 -5.77
CA SER A 27 18.28 5.13 -6.50
C SER A 27 18.08 6.57 -6.07
N GLN A 28 19.13 7.20 -5.57
CA GLN A 28 19.10 8.60 -5.15
C GLN A 28 20.39 9.30 -5.58
N GLY A 29 20.27 10.45 -6.26
CA GLY A 29 21.43 11.22 -6.71
C GLY A 29 22.36 10.46 -7.67
N GLY A 30 21.84 9.47 -8.42
CA GLY A 30 22.62 8.63 -9.33
C GLY A 30 23.43 7.51 -8.65
N LYS A 31 23.24 7.32 -7.34
CA LYS A 31 23.81 6.20 -6.58
C LYS A 31 22.70 5.24 -6.15
N GLU A 32 22.99 3.96 -6.14
CA GLU A 32 22.07 2.94 -5.64
C GLU A 32 22.40 2.58 -4.19
N PHE A 33 21.34 2.44 -3.40
CA PHE A 33 21.39 2.02 -2.01
C PHE A 33 20.56 0.76 -1.84
N THR A 34 21.07 -0.19 -1.07
CA THR A 34 20.30 -1.38 -0.68
C THR A 34 19.83 -1.21 0.76
N VAL A 35 18.52 -1.31 0.97
CA VAL A 35 17.90 -1.23 2.29
C VAL A 35 17.47 -2.63 2.72
N ASP A 36 17.89 -3.03 3.91
CA ASP A 36 17.44 -4.25 4.58
C ASP A 36 16.60 -3.88 5.81
N PRO A 37 15.26 -3.93 5.69
CA PRO A 37 14.38 -3.57 6.80
C PRO A 37 14.41 -4.54 7.97
N VAL A 38 14.85 -5.79 7.75
CA VAL A 38 14.91 -6.83 8.78
C VAL A 38 16.12 -6.61 9.67
N ASN A 39 17.28 -6.39 9.05
CA ASN A 39 18.52 -6.10 9.76
C ASN A 39 18.67 -4.61 10.14
N ARG A 40 17.76 -3.77 9.64
CA ARG A 40 17.75 -2.30 9.80
C ARG A 40 19.06 -1.67 9.35
N THR A 41 19.43 -1.98 8.10
CA THR A 41 20.63 -1.44 7.47
C THR A 41 20.36 -0.79 6.13
N VAL A 42 21.21 0.16 5.78
CA VAL A 42 21.33 0.73 4.43
C VAL A 42 22.78 0.56 4.01
N THR A 43 23.02 0.07 2.80
CA THR A 43 24.37 0.01 2.22
C THR A 43 24.42 0.77 0.91
N ASP A 44 25.51 1.49 0.70
CA ASP A 44 25.80 2.24 -0.51
C ASP A 44 26.72 1.46 -1.49
N GLY A 45 26.91 0.16 -1.22
CA GLY A 45 27.81 -0.75 -1.92
C GLY A 45 29.24 -0.80 -1.37
N GLN A 46 29.65 0.17 -0.54
CA GLN A 46 30.98 0.20 0.08
C GLN A 46 30.93 0.13 1.61
N GLN A 47 29.96 0.82 2.20
CA GLN A 47 29.75 0.93 3.62
C GLN A 47 28.34 0.48 3.98
N THR A 48 28.17 0.08 5.24
CA THR A 48 26.87 -0.30 5.80
C THR A 48 26.58 0.60 6.99
N TYR A 49 25.41 1.22 6.95
CA TYR A 49 24.87 2.09 7.99
C TYR A 49 23.74 1.33 8.69
N THR A 50 23.64 1.45 10.01
CA THR A 50 22.49 0.93 10.74
C THR A 50 21.52 2.06 11.03
N TYR A 51 20.23 1.75 11.14
CA TYR A 51 19.23 2.75 11.45
C TYR A 51 18.21 2.28 12.46
N GLU A 52 17.62 3.23 13.17
CA GLU A 52 16.52 3.03 14.09
C GLU A 52 15.43 4.05 13.80
N ILE A 53 14.19 3.60 13.63
CA ILE A 53 13.04 4.47 13.40
C ILE A 53 12.01 4.24 14.50
N GLY A 54 11.61 5.33 15.16
CA GLY A 54 10.50 5.37 16.11
C GLY A 54 9.33 6.17 15.55
N TYR A 55 8.23 5.50 15.20
CA TYR A 55 7.04 6.19 14.68
C TYR A 55 6.18 6.75 15.82
N ARG A 56 5.67 7.97 15.63
CA ARG A 56 4.74 8.68 16.51
C ARG A 56 3.48 9.06 15.74
N ALA A 57 2.41 9.42 16.44
CA ALA A 57 1.12 9.74 15.80
C ALA A 57 1.21 10.88 14.75
N THR A 58 2.14 11.81 14.94
CA THR A 58 2.29 13.02 14.11
C THR A 58 3.69 13.20 13.55
N GLY A 59 4.51 12.14 13.52
CA GLY A 59 5.90 12.22 13.04
C GLY A 59 6.71 10.98 13.39
N TYR A 60 8.02 11.08 13.32
CA TYR A 60 8.94 9.97 13.59
C TYR A 60 10.31 10.49 14.06
N ASP A 61 11.02 9.64 14.79
CA ASP A 61 12.45 9.80 15.09
C ASP A 61 13.23 8.83 14.23
N LEU A 62 14.35 9.30 13.69
CA LEU A 62 15.31 8.50 12.95
C LEU A 62 16.70 8.73 13.53
N LYS A 63 17.39 7.64 13.81
CA LYS A 63 18.81 7.63 14.12
C LYS A 63 19.52 6.76 13.11
N ILE A 64 20.56 7.29 12.48
CA ILE A 64 21.47 6.55 11.61
C ILE A 64 22.82 6.49 12.30
N THR A 65 23.39 5.29 12.41
CA THR A 65 24.72 5.08 12.98
C THR A 65 25.69 4.67 11.87
N TYR A 66 26.82 5.36 11.83
CA TYR A 66 27.87 5.18 10.84
C TYR A 66 28.90 4.12 11.28
N PRO A 67 29.75 3.62 10.36
CA PRO A 67 30.76 2.60 10.69
C PRO A 67 31.75 3.01 11.80
N ASP A 68 32.01 4.32 11.96
CA ASP A 68 32.89 4.84 13.02
C ASP A 68 32.16 5.12 14.35
N GLY A 69 30.86 4.84 14.42
CA GLY A 69 30.02 5.07 15.60
C GLY A 69 29.41 6.46 15.68
N SER A 70 29.80 7.40 14.81
CA SER A 70 29.12 8.69 14.70
C SER A 70 27.66 8.50 14.29
N CYS A 71 26.82 9.49 14.56
CA CYS A 71 25.37 9.39 14.37
C CYS A 71 24.80 10.60 13.65
N TYR A 72 23.77 10.37 12.84
CA TYR A 72 22.85 11.39 12.35
C TYR A 72 21.48 11.16 12.97
N LEU A 73 20.87 12.23 13.46
CA LEU A 73 19.59 12.24 14.14
C LEU A 73 18.61 13.12 13.35
N TRP A 74 17.38 12.67 13.24
CA TRP A 74 16.31 13.40 12.61
C TRP A 74 15.01 13.19 13.38
N GLU A 75 14.33 14.27 13.71
CA GLU A 75 13.05 14.22 14.42
C GLU A 75 12.03 15.02 13.62
N THR A 76 10.86 14.43 13.41
CA THR A 76 9.71 15.13 12.83
C THR A 76 8.56 15.19 13.82
N GLU A 77 7.89 16.34 13.86
CA GLU A 77 6.63 16.55 14.57
C GLU A 77 5.73 17.50 13.78
N LYS A 78 4.49 17.11 13.51
CA LYS A 78 3.46 17.92 12.83
C LYS A 78 3.94 18.52 11.50
N GLY A 79 4.74 17.77 10.77
CA GLY A 79 5.28 18.17 9.46
C GLY A 79 6.49 19.11 9.53
N ILE A 80 7.01 19.41 10.72
CA ILE A 80 8.25 20.16 10.92
C ILE A 80 9.35 19.17 11.30
N GLY A 81 10.49 19.23 10.63
CA GLY A 81 11.63 18.36 10.85
C GLY A 81 12.86 19.12 11.35
N THR A 82 13.61 18.52 12.29
CA THR A 82 14.90 19.03 12.76
C THR A 82 15.94 17.92 12.70
N GLY A 83 17.14 18.24 12.21
CA GLY A 83 18.24 17.29 12.05
C GLY A 83 19.51 17.74 12.74
N GLY A 84 20.37 16.79 13.09
CA GLY A 84 21.68 17.05 13.67
C GLY A 84 22.58 15.83 13.70
N GLY A 85 23.89 16.07 13.63
CA GLY A 85 24.91 15.04 13.82
C GLY A 85 25.37 14.95 15.27
N SER A 86 25.99 13.83 15.64
CA SER A 86 26.84 13.77 16.82
C SER A 86 28.05 14.71 16.69
N LEU A 87 28.75 14.99 17.79
CA LEU A 87 29.90 15.92 17.78
C LEU A 87 31.04 15.49 16.84
N ASP A 88 31.17 14.20 16.61
CA ASP A 88 32.15 13.55 15.74
C ASP A 88 31.60 13.25 14.33
N TYR A 89 30.38 13.70 14.02
CA TYR A 89 29.78 13.52 12.71
C TYR A 89 30.46 14.38 11.64
N ASP A 90 30.93 13.74 10.57
CA ASP A 90 31.50 14.39 9.39
C ASP A 90 30.77 13.95 8.11
N ALA A 91 30.01 14.89 7.53
CA ALA A 91 29.23 14.67 6.32
C ALA A 91 30.10 14.43 5.06
N ASN A 92 31.41 14.69 5.10
CA ASN A 92 32.31 14.46 3.96
C ASN A 92 32.97 13.07 4.00
N ARG A 93 32.94 12.40 5.15
CA ARG A 93 33.59 11.10 5.34
C ARG A 93 32.77 9.94 4.78
N TYR A 94 31.45 10.03 4.91
CA TYR A 94 30.49 9.02 4.45
C TYR A 94 29.35 9.69 3.68
N VAL A 95 28.39 8.89 3.21
CA VAL A 95 27.15 9.41 2.64
C VAL A 95 26.46 10.30 3.69
N PRO A 96 26.06 11.54 3.36
CA PRO A 96 25.40 12.42 4.30
C PRO A 96 24.09 11.83 4.86
N GLY A 97 23.76 12.16 6.11
CA GLY A 97 22.61 11.58 6.80
C GLY A 97 21.27 11.97 6.18
N GLU A 98 21.21 13.15 5.57
CA GLU A 98 20.05 13.62 4.81
C GLU A 98 19.77 12.72 3.59
N ILE A 99 20.80 12.32 2.87
CA ILE A 99 20.72 11.41 1.71
C ILE A 99 20.21 10.05 2.18
N LEU A 100 20.78 9.50 3.26
CA LEU A 100 20.32 8.22 3.82
C LEU A 100 18.89 8.28 4.39
N ARG A 101 18.49 9.40 5.00
CA ARG A 101 17.10 9.63 5.43
C ARG A 101 16.16 9.57 4.23
N ASP A 102 16.44 10.33 3.19
CA ASP A 102 15.61 10.41 1.99
C ASP A 102 15.51 9.04 1.29
N VAL A 103 16.59 8.25 1.27
CA VAL A 103 16.58 6.85 0.80
C VAL A 103 15.60 6.00 1.61
N LEU A 104 15.63 6.12 2.95
CA LEU A 104 14.73 5.37 3.83
C LEU A 104 13.27 5.82 3.67
N GLU A 105 13.03 7.13 3.52
CA GLU A 105 11.69 7.68 3.28
C GLU A 105 11.12 7.23 1.94
N GLN A 106 11.89 7.38 0.85
CA GLN A 106 11.50 6.94 -0.49
C GLN A 106 11.25 5.43 -0.50
N GLY A 107 12.16 4.65 0.10
CA GLY A 107 12.03 3.20 0.23
C GLY A 107 10.75 2.78 0.97
N ALA A 108 10.41 3.47 2.06
CA ALA A 108 9.18 3.19 2.80
C ALA A 108 7.91 3.49 2.00
N ILE A 109 7.91 4.57 1.21
CA ILE A 109 6.80 4.93 0.30
C ILE A 109 6.64 3.88 -0.80
N GLU A 110 7.74 3.51 -1.46
CA GLU A 110 7.75 2.52 -2.54
C GLU A 110 7.32 1.13 -2.04
N GLN A 111 7.82 0.70 -0.89
CA GLN A 111 7.41 -0.56 -0.26
C GLN A 111 5.93 -0.54 0.11
N SER A 112 5.42 0.58 0.63
CA SER A 112 3.99 0.73 0.93
C SER A 112 3.13 0.69 -0.33
N ALA A 113 3.59 1.33 -1.42
CA ALA A 113 2.90 1.27 -2.70
C ALA A 113 2.89 -0.17 -3.26
N ASP A 114 4.02 -0.88 -3.20
CA ASP A 114 4.14 -2.25 -3.71
C ASP A 114 3.30 -3.26 -2.91
N ASN A 115 3.34 -3.18 -1.57
CA ASN A 115 2.52 -4.01 -0.68
C ASN A 115 1.03 -3.88 -0.99
N ASN A 116 0.59 -2.68 -1.34
CA ASN A 116 -0.82 -2.43 -1.64
C ASN A 116 -1.22 -2.77 -3.09
N LYS A 117 -0.29 -3.00 -4.01
CA LYS A 117 -0.63 -3.34 -5.42
C LYS A 117 -1.51 -4.57 -5.52
N ALA A 118 -1.21 -5.61 -4.76
CA ALA A 118 -2.01 -6.84 -4.77
C ALA A 118 -3.44 -6.57 -4.28
N LEU A 119 -3.60 -5.79 -3.21
CA LEU A 119 -4.92 -5.39 -2.70
C LEU A 119 -5.68 -4.55 -3.72
N TYR A 120 -5.04 -3.55 -4.33
CA TYR A 120 -5.66 -2.73 -5.37
C TYR A 120 -6.05 -3.57 -6.59
N PHE A 121 -5.20 -4.52 -7.00
CA PHE A 121 -5.51 -5.43 -8.09
C PHE A 121 -6.73 -6.31 -7.77
N VAL A 122 -6.77 -6.90 -6.58
CA VAL A 122 -7.93 -7.69 -6.11
C VAL A 122 -9.19 -6.82 -6.09
N LEU A 123 -9.10 -5.59 -5.60
CA LEU A 123 -10.22 -4.65 -5.57
C LEU A 123 -10.73 -4.34 -6.99
N LYS A 124 -9.83 -4.07 -7.94
CA LYS A 124 -10.15 -3.85 -9.37
C LYS A 124 -10.88 -5.07 -9.96
N VAL A 125 -10.41 -6.29 -9.68
CA VAL A 125 -11.05 -7.54 -10.13
C VAL A 125 -12.44 -7.72 -9.49
N LEU A 126 -12.58 -7.46 -8.19
CA LEU A 126 -13.87 -7.56 -7.49
C LEU A 126 -14.88 -6.54 -8.03
N LEU A 127 -14.47 -5.31 -8.27
CA LEU A 127 -15.29 -4.28 -8.91
C LEU A 127 -15.75 -4.71 -10.30
N LEU A 128 -14.85 -5.25 -11.13
CA LEU A 128 -15.19 -5.73 -12.47
C LEU A 128 -16.18 -6.90 -12.39
N ALA A 129 -15.91 -7.90 -11.54
CA ALA A 129 -16.78 -9.05 -11.36
C ALA A 129 -18.17 -8.64 -10.85
N PHE A 130 -18.23 -7.68 -9.92
CA PHE A 130 -19.47 -7.15 -9.39
C PHE A 130 -20.26 -6.39 -10.46
N GLY A 131 -19.61 -5.53 -11.25
CA GLY A 131 -20.23 -4.82 -12.36
C GLY A 131 -20.83 -5.77 -13.41
N VAL A 132 -20.07 -6.78 -13.83
CA VAL A 132 -20.55 -7.83 -14.75
C VAL A 132 -21.71 -8.62 -14.15
N PHE A 133 -21.59 -9.03 -12.89
CA PHE A 133 -22.64 -9.80 -12.22
C PHE A 133 -23.94 -9.00 -12.12
N GLN A 134 -23.87 -7.71 -11.79
CA GLN A 134 -25.01 -6.82 -11.75
C GLN A 134 -25.64 -6.61 -13.13
N ALA A 135 -24.83 -6.50 -14.19
CA ALA A 135 -25.31 -6.35 -15.56
C ALA A 135 -26.00 -7.61 -16.11
N VAL A 136 -25.48 -8.80 -15.79
CA VAL A 136 -26.02 -10.08 -16.28
C VAL A 136 -27.20 -10.54 -15.43
N PHE A 137 -27.17 -10.34 -14.12
CA PHE A 137 -28.19 -10.82 -13.17
C PHE A 137 -28.87 -9.68 -12.39
N PRO A 138 -29.53 -8.72 -13.07
CA PRO A 138 -30.13 -7.55 -12.43
C PRO A 138 -31.28 -7.93 -11.47
N GLU A 139 -32.02 -9.00 -11.74
CA GLU A 139 -33.12 -9.48 -10.88
C GLU A 139 -32.62 -9.87 -9.49
N LYS A 140 -31.45 -10.52 -9.42
CA LYS A 140 -30.84 -10.96 -8.15
C LYS A 140 -30.36 -9.77 -7.34
N ILE A 141 -29.77 -8.77 -7.99
CA ILE A 141 -29.33 -7.54 -7.31
C ILE A 141 -30.53 -6.71 -6.84
N TRP A 142 -31.59 -6.62 -7.64
CA TRP A 142 -32.83 -5.97 -7.23
C TRP A 142 -33.43 -6.68 -6.00
N TYR A 143 -33.45 -8.00 -5.98
CA TYR A 143 -33.97 -8.78 -4.86
C TYR A 143 -33.17 -8.53 -3.57
N ILE A 144 -31.83 -8.56 -3.64
CA ILE A 144 -30.95 -8.30 -2.49
C ILE A 144 -31.12 -6.86 -1.96
N ASN A 145 -31.25 -5.87 -2.84
CA ASN A 145 -31.39 -4.47 -2.41
C ASN A 145 -32.76 -4.16 -1.83
N ARG A 146 -33.83 -4.62 -2.50
CA ARG A 146 -35.19 -4.15 -2.19
C ARG A 146 -36.28 -5.20 -2.34
N GLY A 147 -36.11 -6.17 -3.24
CA GLY A 147 -37.15 -7.19 -3.49
C GLY A 147 -37.42 -8.10 -2.30
N TRP A 148 -36.43 -8.34 -1.42
CA TRP A 148 -36.61 -9.16 -0.22
C TRP A 148 -37.68 -8.62 0.76
N ALA A 149 -37.97 -7.32 0.70
CA ALA A 149 -38.95 -6.68 1.58
C ALA A 149 -40.41 -6.87 1.11
N PHE A 150 -40.62 -7.39 -0.10
CA PHE A 150 -41.95 -7.53 -0.70
C PHE A 150 -42.26 -9.00 -0.97
N LYS A 151 -43.50 -9.40 -0.70
CA LYS A 151 -43.98 -10.75 -1.00
C LYS A 151 -44.47 -10.79 -2.45
N ASP A 152 -43.98 -11.77 -3.21
CA ASP A 152 -44.38 -12.05 -4.61
C ASP A 152 -44.22 -10.85 -5.57
N ALA A 153 -43.25 -9.96 -5.31
CA ALA A 153 -42.99 -8.80 -6.15
C ALA A 153 -41.94 -9.10 -7.23
N GLU A 154 -42.29 -8.81 -8.48
CA GLU A 154 -41.36 -8.89 -9.61
C GLU A 154 -40.76 -7.52 -9.94
N PRO A 155 -39.47 -7.45 -10.30
CA PRO A 155 -38.85 -6.22 -10.74
C PRO A 155 -39.46 -5.75 -12.07
N SER A 156 -39.80 -4.46 -12.16
CA SER A 156 -40.20 -3.87 -13.44
C SER A 156 -39.04 -3.85 -14.43
N GLY A 157 -39.34 -3.87 -15.73
CA GLY A 157 -38.31 -3.81 -16.78
C GLY A 157 -37.41 -2.57 -16.67
N LEU A 158 -37.97 -1.45 -16.21
CA LEU A 158 -37.22 -0.21 -15.95
C LEU A 158 -36.28 -0.37 -14.74
N ALA A 159 -36.73 -1.02 -13.67
CA ALA A 159 -35.87 -1.33 -12.53
C ALA A 159 -34.69 -2.22 -12.96
N LEU A 160 -34.95 -3.28 -13.75
CA LEU A 160 -33.87 -4.11 -14.30
C LEU A 160 -32.91 -3.32 -15.18
N GLY A 161 -33.42 -2.41 -16.01
CA GLY A 161 -32.62 -1.50 -16.83
C GLY A 161 -31.65 -0.65 -15.99
N VAL A 162 -32.10 -0.10 -14.86
CA VAL A 162 -31.26 0.69 -13.95
C VAL A 162 -30.14 -0.15 -13.35
N TYR A 163 -30.42 -1.37 -12.87
CA TYR A 163 -29.36 -2.24 -12.35
C TYR A 163 -28.37 -2.64 -13.45
N ARG A 164 -28.84 -2.93 -14.66
CA ARG A 164 -27.95 -3.24 -15.79
C ARG A 164 -27.03 -2.07 -16.14
N ALA A 165 -27.59 -0.87 -16.27
CA ALA A 165 -26.82 0.34 -16.55
C ALA A 165 -25.80 0.62 -15.45
N GLY A 166 -26.18 0.48 -14.17
CA GLY A 166 -25.27 0.60 -13.04
C GLY A 166 -24.12 -0.40 -13.09
N GLY A 167 -24.41 -1.66 -13.41
CA GLY A 167 -23.39 -2.71 -13.55
C GLY A 167 -22.41 -2.43 -14.69
N VAL A 168 -22.92 -1.95 -15.84
CA VAL A 168 -22.08 -1.53 -16.97
C VAL A 168 -21.18 -0.36 -16.57
N LEU A 169 -21.70 0.66 -15.89
CA LEU A 169 -20.91 1.81 -15.44
C LEU A 169 -19.80 1.39 -14.47
N ILE A 170 -20.10 0.52 -13.50
CA ILE A 170 -19.11 -0.02 -12.57
C ILE A 170 -18.05 -0.85 -13.32
N GLY A 171 -18.47 -1.67 -14.30
CA GLY A 171 -17.55 -2.44 -15.13
C GLY A 171 -16.60 -1.55 -15.94
N LEU A 172 -17.12 -0.48 -16.55
CA LEU A 172 -16.31 0.50 -17.29
C LEU A 172 -15.34 1.24 -16.37
N LEU A 173 -15.79 1.65 -15.18
CA LEU A 173 -14.92 2.28 -14.18
C LEU A 173 -13.79 1.32 -13.76
N ALA A 174 -14.10 0.05 -13.50
CA ALA A 174 -13.11 -0.96 -13.17
C ALA A 174 -12.07 -1.11 -14.30
N LEU A 175 -12.52 -1.13 -15.56
CA LEU A 175 -11.62 -1.18 -16.73
C LEU A 175 -10.71 0.05 -16.79
N VAL A 176 -11.24 1.27 -16.62
CA VAL A 176 -10.42 2.49 -16.57
C VAL A 176 -9.37 2.37 -15.46
N LEU A 177 -9.78 1.92 -14.27
CA LEU A 177 -8.88 1.73 -13.14
C LEU A 177 -7.80 0.68 -13.43
N PHE A 178 -7.95 -0.27 -14.36
CA PHE A 178 -6.86 -1.18 -14.72
C PHE A 178 -5.72 -0.49 -15.50
N PHE A 179 -6.04 0.59 -16.21
CA PHE A 179 -5.08 1.35 -17.01
C PHE A 179 -4.51 2.58 -16.29
N VAL A 180 -5.01 2.86 -15.09
CA VAL A 180 -4.50 3.89 -14.16
C VAL A 180 -3.75 3.23 -13.02
#